data_AF-A0A966MFN5-F1
#
_entry.id   AF-A0A966MFN5-F1
#
_cell.length_a   1.000
_cell.length_b   1.000
_cell.length_c   1.000
_cell.angle_alpha   90.00
_cell.angle_beta   90.00
_cell.angle_gamma   90.00
#
_symmetry.space_group_name_H-M   'P 1'
#
loop_
_entity.id
_entity.type
_entity.pdbx_description
1 polymer ?
#
loop_
_entity_poly.entity_id
_entity_poly.type
_entity_poly.pdbx_seq_one_letter_code
_entity_poly.pdbx_strand_id
1 'polypeptide(L)'
;MKYLADTCVLFPTVMRTLLLEAAKSKNDEVFWSEKILSEWSESAKKLGELGQLQANAEIAILKANWQNSIIDFSLKLEESLYLPDLNDRHVLAAAIAG
;
A
#
# COMPACT_ATOMS: atom_id res chain seq x y z
N MET A 1 14.45 4.47 -9.03
CA MET A 1 13.73 5.36 -8.09
C MET A 1 12.94 4.51 -7.11
N LYS A 2 12.60 5.06 -5.94
CA LYS A 2 11.78 4.40 -4.94
C LYS A 2 10.46 5.13 -4.80
N TYR A 3 9.37 4.38 -4.69
CA TYR A 3 8.04 4.93 -4.47
C TYR A 3 7.37 4.20 -3.32
N LEU A 4 6.59 4.92 -2.52
CA LEU A 4 5.60 4.32 -1.63
C LEU A 4 4.23 4.45 -2.30
N ALA A 5 3.50 3.35 -2.43
CA ALA A 5 2.15 3.32 -2.98
C ALA A 5 1.12 3.24 -1.84
N ASP A 6 0.23 4.22 -1.79
CA ASP A 6 -0.88 4.27 -0.85
C ASP A 6 -2.09 3.44 -1.32
N THR A 7 -3.00 3.14 -0.40
CA THR A 7 -4.27 2.45 -0.62
C THR A 7 -5.06 3.05 -1.77
N CYS A 8 -5.09 4.38 -1.92
CA CYS A 8 -5.82 5.05 -3.00
C CYS A 8 -5.31 4.69 -4.41
N VAL A 9 -4.05 4.30 -4.54
CA VAL A 9 -3.43 3.84 -5.80
C VAL A 9 -3.47 2.32 -5.92
N LEU A 10 -3.29 1.60 -4.80
CA LEU A 10 -3.26 0.14 -4.78
C LEU A 10 -4.65 -0.50 -4.92
N PHE A 11 -5.71 0.12 -4.39
CA PHE A 11 -7.06 -0.47 -4.44
C PHE A 11 -7.64 -0.54 -5.86
N PRO A 12 -7.66 0.55 -6.66
CA PRO A 12 -8.20 0.47 -8.01
C PRO A 12 -7.28 -0.37 -8.92
N THR A 13 -7.80 -1.47 -9.45
CA THR A 13 -7.04 -2.44 -10.26
C THR A 13 -6.24 -1.79 -11.38
N VAL A 14 -6.87 -0.86 -12.13
CA VAL A 14 -6.22 -0.16 -13.25
C VAL A 14 -5.02 0.66 -12.78
N MET A 15 -5.17 1.43 -11.68
CA MET A 15 -4.09 2.26 -11.15
C MET A 15 -2.92 1.40 -10.65
N ARG A 16 -3.22 0.35 -9.88
CA ARG A 16 -2.23 -0.60 -9.39
C ARG A 16 -1.45 -1.24 -10.53
N THR A 17 -2.13 -1.77 -11.55
CA THR A 17 -1.46 -2.42 -12.68
C THR A 17 -0.57 -1.44 -13.44
N LEU A 18 -1.07 -0.24 -13.75
CA LEU A 18 -0.27 0.75 -14.50
C LEU A 18 0.96 1.20 -13.71
N LEU A 19 0.82 1.46 -12.41
CA LEU A 19 1.95 1.85 -11.54
C LEU A 19 3.03 0.76 -11.49
N LEU A 20 2.63 -0.48 -11.22
CA LEU A 20 3.58 -1.59 -11.05
C LEU A 20 4.28 -1.95 -12.36
N GLU A 21 3.57 -1.95 -13.50
CA GLU A 21 4.19 -2.20 -14.81
C GLU A 21 5.12 -1.05 -15.22
N ALA A 22 4.74 0.20 -14.95
CA ALA A 22 5.61 1.35 -15.20
C ALA A 22 6.89 1.28 -14.36
N ALA A 23 6.78 0.98 -13.06
CA ALA A 23 7.92 0.82 -12.18
C ALA A 23 8.84 -0.32 -12.65
N LYS A 24 8.25 -1.48 -12.99
CA LYS A 24 8.98 -2.64 -13.53
C LYS A 24 9.73 -2.29 -14.81
N SER A 25 9.12 -1.54 -15.73
CA SER A 25 9.77 -1.13 -17.00
C SER A 25 11.02 -0.26 -16.80
N LYS A 26 11.08 0.46 -15.69
CA LYS A 26 12.20 1.34 -15.32
C LYS A 26 13.15 0.72 -14.31
N ASN A 27 12.88 -0.51 -13.87
CA ASN A 27 13.58 -1.17 -12.78
C ASN A 27 13.55 -0.34 -11.48
N ASP A 28 12.42 0.33 -11.24
CA ASP A 28 12.14 1.08 -10.02
C ASP A 28 11.58 0.17 -8.93
N GLU A 29 11.74 0.58 -7.67
CA GLU A 29 11.24 -0.13 -6.49
C GLU A 29 9.94 0.53 -6.01
N VAL A 30 8.93 -0.29 -5.69
CA VAL A 30 7.65 0.16 -5.13
C VAL A 30 7.45 -0.53 -3.78
N PHE A 31 7.06 0.26 -2.80
CA PHE A 31 6.89 -0.14 -1.41
C PHE A 31 5.48 0.18 -0.88
N TRP A 32 5.08 -0.51 0.17
CA TRP A 32 3.85 -0.28 0.95
C TRP A 32 4.04 -0.84 2.36
N SER A 33 3.13 -0.54 3.28
CA SER A 33 3.13 -1.14 4.63
C SER A 33 1.98 -2.12 4.81
N GLU A 34 2.04 -2.97 5.84
CA GLU A 34 0.92 -3.84 6.21
C GLU A 34 -0.36 -3.04 6.55
N LYS A 35 -0.22 -1.83 7.08
CA LYS A 35 -1.34 -0.94 7.39
C LYS A 35 -2.06 -0.49 6.12
N ILE A 36 -1.31 -0.07 5.09
CA ILE A 36 -1.84 0.26 3.76
C ILE A 36 -2.59 -0.94 3.14
N LEU A 37 -2.02 -2.14 3.19
CA LEU A 37 -2.70 -3.33 2.67
C LEU A 37 -3.98 -3.68 3.46
N SER A 38 -3.97 -3.44 4.77
CA SER A 38 -5.15 -3.63 5.62
C SER A 38 -6.27 -2.65 5.25
N GLU A 39 -5.94 -1.38 5.00
CA GLU A 39 -6.91 -0.38 4.54
C GLU A 39 -7.52 -0.72 3.19
N TRP A 40 -6.75 -1.31 2.28
CA TRP A 40 -7.29 -1.84 1.02
C TRP A 40 -8.33 -2.94 1.32
N SER A 41 -7.97 -3.95 2.13
CA SER A 41 -8.91 -5.03 2.52
C SER A 41 -10.19 -4.47 3.16
N GLU A 42 -10.06 -3.53 4.08
CA GLU A 42 -11.18 -2.87 4.77
C GLU A 42 -12.04 -2.05 3.80
N SER A 43 -11.41 -1.30 2.89
CA SER A 43 -12.12 -0.49 1.89
C SER A 43 -12.94 -1.35 0.93
N ALA A 44 -12.43 -2.55 0.59
CA ALA A 44 -13.11 -3.47 -0.30
C ALA A 44 -14.41 -4.06 0.29
N LYS A 45 -14.60 -4.03 1.61
CA LYS A 45 -15.89 -4.39 2.24
C LYS A 45 -17.06 -3.56 1.72
N LYS A 46 -16.80 -2.32 1.28
CA LYS A 46 -17.81 -1.41 0.73
C LYS A 46 -18.37 -1.89 -0.62
N LEU A 47 -17.70 -2.83 -1.28
CA LEU A 47 -18.12 -3.41 -2.57
C LEU A 47 -19.04 -4.63 -2.43
N GLY A 48 -19.37 -5.04 -1.19
CA GLY A 48 -20.23 -6.20 -0.90
C GLY A 48 -19.48 -7.38 -0.29
N GLU A 49 -20.20 -8.47 0.00
CA GLU A 49 -19.71 -9.63 0.78
C GLU A 49 -18.44 -10.28 0.19
N LEU A 50 -18.31 -10.29 -1.14
CA LEU A 50 -17.16 -10.87 -1.82
C LEU A 50 -15.97 -9.90 -1.97
N GLY A 51 -16.18 -8.60 -1.77
CA GLY A 51 -15.17 -7.57 -2.03
C GLY A 51 -13.92 -7.76 -1.19
N GLN A 52 -14.07 -8.05 0.10
CA GLN A 52 -12.93 -8.28 0.98
C GLN A 52 -12.17 -9.57 0.63
N LEU A 53 -12.88 -10.65 0.27
CA LEU A 53 -12.25 -11.90 -0.15
C LEU A 53 -11.41 -11.70 -1.41
N GLN A 54 -11.95 -10.97 -2.39
CA GLN A 54 -11.21 -10.62 -3.60
C GLN A 54 -9.98 -9.77 -3.28
N ALA A 55 -10.11 -8.72 -2.46
CA ALA A 55 -8.98 -7.88 -2.07
C ALA A 55 -7.87 -8.68 -1.37
N ASN A 56 -8.22 -9.58 -0.46
CA ASN A 56 -7.24 -10.42 0.23
C ASN A 56 -6.50 -11.35 -0.74
N ALA A 57 -7.18 -11.90 -1.75
CA ALA A 57 -6.54 -12.70 -2.78
C ALA A 57 -5.58 -11.87 -3.64
N GLU A 58 -5.99 -10.67 -4.05
CA GLU A 58 -5.16 -9.74 -4.83
C GLU A 58 -3.93 -9.28 -4.03
N ILE A 59 -4.09 -8.99 -2.73
CA ILE A 59 -3.00 -8.65 -1.81
C ILE A 59 -2.01 -9.82 -1.69
N ALA A 60 -2.50 -11.06 -1.55
CA ALA A 60 -1.63 -12.23 -1.47
C ALA A 60 -0.80 -12.43 -2.74
N ILE A 61 -1.41 -12.25 -3.93
CA ILE A 61 -0.72 -12.29 -5.22
C ILE A 61 0.31 -11.15 -5.31
N LEU A 62 -0.05 -9.94 -4.87
CA LEU A 62 0.86 -8.80 -4.85
C LEU A 62 2.11 -9.10 -4.00
N LYS A 63 1.93 -9.60 -2.77
CA LYS A 63 3.04 -9.97 -1.88
C LYS A 63 3.92 -11.07 -2.49
N ALA A 64 3.33 -12.05 -3.15
CA ALA A 64 4.09 -13.13 -3.79
C ALA A 64 4.97 -12.62 -4.95
N ASN A 65 4.48 -11.64 -5.71
CA ASN A 65 5.17 -11.05 -6.85
C ASN A 65 6.21 -9.98 -6.43
N TRP A 66 6.07 -9.38 -5.24
CA TRP A 66 6.89 -8.28 -4.74
C TRP A 66 7.37 -8.55 -3.29
N GLN A 67 8.26 -9.53 -3.15
CA GLN A 67 8.63 -10.14 -1.86
C GLN A 67 9.37 -9.21 -0.88
N ASN A 68 9.93 -8.09 -1.36
CA ASN A 68 10.71 -7.15 -0.55
C ASN A 68 10.09 -5.74 -0.51
N SER A 69 8.79 -5.62 -0.81
CA SER A 69 8.10 -4.33 -0.93
C SER A 69 7.36 -3.89 0.33
N ILE A 70 7.42 -4.68 1.42
CA ILE A 70 6.78 -4.31 2.69
C ILE A 70 7.78 -3.52 3.54
N ILE A 71 7.37 -2.32 3.93
CA ILE A 71 8.11 -1.44 4.84
C ILE A 71 7.43 -1.44 6.20
N ASP A 72 8.22 -1.74 7.22
CA ASP A 72 7.87 -1.56 8.62
C ASP A 72 8.36 -0.20 9.13
N PHE A 73 7.62 0.38 10.06
CA PHE A 73 7.97 1.61 10.73
C PHE A 73 7.51 1.57 12.19
N SER A 74 8.15 2.37 13.05
CA SER A 74 7.79 2.41 14.46
C SER A 74 6.54 3.26 14.70
N LEU A 75 5.70 2.86 15.66
CA LEU A 75 4.57 3.68 16.11
C LEU A 75 5.02 5.08 16.57
N LYS A 76 6.18 5.18 17.23
CA LYS A 76 6.78 6.45 17.64
C LYS A 76 7.03 7.39 16.46
N LEU A 77 7.44 6.85 15.31
CA LEU A 77 7.62 7.64 14.09
C LEU A 77 6.27 8.19 13.62
N GLU A 78 5.27 7.31 13.44
CA GLU A 78 3.91 7.71 13.04
C GLU A 78 3.33 8.79 13.97
N GLU A 79 3.45 8.61 15.29
CA GLU A 79 2.92 9.54 16.28
C GLU A 79 3.62 10.90 16.30
N SER A 80 4.89 10.95 15.89
CA SER A 80 5.66 12.20 15.82
C SER A 80 5.36 13.05 14.59
N LEU A 81 4.67 12.50 13.59
CA LEU A 81 4.30 13.20 12.36
C LEU A 81 3.01 13.99 12.54
N TYR A 82 2.95 15.18 11.92
CA TYR A 82 1.77 16.03 11.89
C TYR A 82 1.29 16.23 10.45
N LEU A 83 0.12 15.70 10.15
CA LEU A 83 -0.61 15.92 8.90
C LEU A 83 -2.04 16.39 9.23
N PRO A 84 -2.71 17.11 8.31
CA PRO A 84 -4.12 17.49 8.47
C PRO A 84 -5.05 16.29 8.66
N ASP A 85 -4.78 15.18 7.95
CA ASP A 85 -5.42 13.88 8.20
C ASP A 85 -4.49 13.00 9.04
N LEU A 86 -4.98 12.57 10.20
CA LEU A 86 -4.22 11.71 11.11
C LEU A 86 -4.01 10.31 10.55
N ASN A 87 -4.86 9.85 9.64
CA ASN A 87 -4.74 8.54 9.01
C ASN A 87 -3.58 8.53 8.00
N ASP A 88 -3.31 9.64 7.30
CA ASP A 88 -2.20 9.70 6.33
C ASP A 88 -0.81 9.63 6.97
N ARG A 89 -0.71 9.77 8.30
CA ARG A 89 0.57 9.71 9.02
C ARG A 89 1.29 8.39 8.84
N HIS A 90 0.58 7.27 8.76
CA HIS A 90 1.25 5.97 8.57
C HIS A 90 1.82 5.83 7.17
N VAL A 91 1.19 6.46 6.17
CA VAL A 91 1.71 6.49 4.80
C VAL A 91 3.02 7.27 4.79
N LEU A 92 3.05 8.47 5.39
CA LEU A 92 4.30 9.23 5.50
C LEU A 92 5.36 8.52 6.35
N ALA A 93 4.98 7.86 7.45
CA ALA A 93 5.90 7.10 8.28
C ALA A 93 6.57 5.96 7.51
N ALA A 94 5.80 5.23 6.70
CA ALA A 94 6.34 4.20 5.82
C ALA A 94 7.29 4.80 4.77
N ALA A 95 6.95 5.92 4.16
CA ALA A 95 7.81 6.58 3.16
C ALA A 95 9.13 7.09 3.74
N ILE A 96 9.14 7.53 5.01
CA ILE A 96 10.36 7.93 5.71
C ILE A 96 11.22 6.72 6.06
N ALA A 97 10.60 5.58 6.35
CA ALA A 97 11.30 4.36 6.74
C ALA A 97 11.90 3.58 5.56
N GLY A 98 11.41 3.76 4.31
CA GLY A 98 11.86 2.98 3.15
C GLY A 98 11.75 3.65 1.78
#